data_AF-A0AB32TXA2-F1
#
_entry.id   AF-A0AB32TXA2-F1
#
_cell.length_a   1.000
_cell.length_b   1.000
_cell.length_c   1.000
_cell.angle_alpha   90.00
_cell.angle_beta   90.00
_cell.angle_gamma   90.00
#
_symmetry.space_group_name_H-M   'P 1'
#
loop_
_entity.id
_entity.type
_entity.pdbx_description
1 polymer ?
#
loop_
_entity_poly.entity_id
_entity_poly.type
_entity_poly.pdbx_seq_one_letter_code
_entity_poly.pdbx_strand_id
1 'polypeptide(L)'
;MLPPLFLSSLSFSLAFLSVLDVYPDTCHCEGRKVNCNGKNLLHVPAVSSNVTALELNSNRIESLSRDLFIRYRHLERLHLESNSIETISKRAFSGLVALRKLFLSQNKISSLKAGIFSDLSSLEWLILDENRISSLRQKSFEGLKSLFFLSLLNNSVEQFPKTSICHEMPRLNWLEMEGNIISSLWASSFKNCSSLTVLALRRNRISTIEEGTFADMQRLIDLDVSVNQIKDLPPSLFQNLQNLKQLNISNNPLVNIYSNQFDSLVNLQSLSMEEVEIPNISIRMFRPLTNLTHIYFKRFEFCGYSPNVRSCKPNTDGISSFENLLANIILRVFVWVVAFIICFGNIFVICLRSCIASENQHHTMAIKSLCCADCLMGVYLLFIGAFDIKYCGEYNRHAQIWMESLSCQLIGSLAMLSTEVSVMMLTYMTLEKYLCIVFPFQHYRAGRKQTLCSLTFIWLLGFIIAVIPFWDKQTFGNFYGRNGVCFPLHSDQTEKPGARCYSTAIFLGLNLLAFVMIVFSYSSMFYSVQKTAKTARQTVYDREVTIAKRFFFIVFTDALCWIPIFLLKILSLLRVQIAGTIILWVVIFILPINSALNPILYTITTSAFQQRLKQCLKYRCQQTN
;
A
#
# COMPACT_ATOMS: atom_id res chain seq x y z
N MET A 1 61.09 -41.60 7.36
CA MET A 1 61.78 -40.71 8.30
C MET A 1 61.62 -39.28 7.81
N LEU A 2 60.91 -38.46 8.58
CA LEU A 2 60.96 -36.99 8.61
C LEU A 2 61.97 -36.63 9.75
N PRO A 3 62.54 -35.41 9.93
CA PRO A 3 62.30 -34.11 9.27
C PRO A 3 63.61 -33.24 9.09
N PRO A 4 63.69 -31.89 9.33
CA PRO A 4 63.39 -30.75 8.42
C PRO A 4 64.36 -29.51 8.50
N LEU A 5 63.93 -28.39 7.86
CA LEU A 5 64.24 -26.94 8.04
C LEU A 5 65.26 -26.29 7.08
N PHE A 6 65.18 -25.02 6.69
CA PHE A 6 64.17 -24.00 6.35
C PHE A 6 64.99 -22.70 6.10
N LEU A 7 64.66 -21.89 5.07
CA LEU A 7 65.09 -20.47 4.84
C LEU A 7 66.59 -20.24 4.56
N SER A 8 67.05 -19.35 3.67
CA SER A 8 66.52 -18.03 3.30
C SER A 8 67.05 -17.51 1.93
N SER A 9 66.20 -16.72 1.28
CA SER A 9 66.48 -15.46 0.56
C SER A 9 67.27 -15.48 -0.76
N LEU A 10 66.53 -15.36 -1.87
CA LEU A 10 66.69 -14.27 -2.85
C LEU A 10 65.50 -14.29 -3.84
N SER A 11 64.40 -13.69 -3.42
CA SER A 11 63.32 -13.28 -4.33
C SER A 11 63.76 -12.03 -5.08
N PHE A 12 64.13 -12.19 -6.35
CA PHE A 12 64.24 -11.11 -7.32
C PHE A 12 62.86 -10.46 -7.50
N SER A 13 62.61 -9.34 -6.82
CA SER A 13 61.48 -8.45 -7.13
C SER A 13 61.86 -7.60 -8.34
N LEU A 14 61.20 -7.84 -9.47
CA LEU A 14 61.19 -6.94 -10.61
C LEU A 14 60.77 -5.55 -10.15
N ALA A 15 61.73 -4.62 -10.09
CA ALA A 15 61.44 -3.21 -10.06
C ALA A 15 60.82 -2.83 -11.42
N PHE A 16 59.52 -2.58 -11.42
CA PHE A 16 58.81 -1.96 -12.53
C PHE A 16 59.50 -0.64 -12.87
N LEU A 17 59.96 -0.49 -14.11
CA LEU A 17 60.33 0.80 -14.70
C LEU A 17 59.16 1.78 -14.55
N SER A 18 59.29 2.79 -13.69
CA SER A 18 58.32 3.86 -13.55
C SER A 18 58.30 4.71 -14.82
N VAL A 19 57.18 4.71 -15.55
CA VAL A 19 56.98 5.50 -16.78
C VAL A 19 56.66 6.98 -16.48
N LEU A 20 56.51 7.32 -15.19
CA LEU A 20 56.21 8.66 -14.68
C LEU A 20 57.38 9.13 -13.80
N ASP A 21 57.94 10.31 -14.11
CA ASP A 21 59.11 10.85 -13.40
C ASP A 21 58.75 11.66 -12.13
N VAL A 22 57.49 12.06 -11.98
CA VAL A 22 57.04 12.96 -10.89
C VAL A 22 55.66 12.53 -10.38
N TYR A 23 55.56 12.13 -9.11
CA TYR A 23 54.31 11.97 -8.34
C TYR A 23 54.61 12.00 -6.82
N PRO A 24 53.64 12.31 -5.94
CA PRO A 24 53.87 12.33 -4.49
C PRO A 24 54.12 10.94 -3.90
N ASP A 25 55.06 10.83 -2.96
CA ASP A 25 55.39 9.56 -2.27
C ASP A 25 54.21 8.92 -1.54
N THR A 26 53.23 9.73 -1.11
CA THR A 26 52.02 9.26 -0.45
C THR A 26 51.03 8.59 -1.42
N CYS A 27 51.23 8.75 -2.72
CA CYS A 27 50.41 8.21 -3.79
C CYS A 27 51.04 6.96 -4.42
N HIS A 28 50.19 6.13 -5.01
CA HIS A 28 50.61 4.94 -5.74
C HIS A 28 50.57 5.18 -7.24
N CYS A 29 51.57 4.69 -7.96
CA CYS A 29 51.70 4.86 -9.40
C CYS A 29 51.72 3.50 -10.10
N GLU A 30 50.82 3.30 -11.07
CA GLU A 30 50.76 2.10 -11.91
C GLU A 30 50.80 2.51 -13.39
N GLY A 31 51.97 2.36 -14.02
CA GLY A 31 52.19 2.78 -15.41
C GLY A 31 52.04 4.30 -15.59
N ARG A 32 50.93 4.74 -16.20
CA ARG A 32 50.57 6.17 -16.40
C ARG A 32 49.37 6.62 -15.54
N LYS A 33 48.99 5.83 -14.55
CA LYS A 33 47.89 6.13 -13.63
C LYS A 33 48.45 6.47 -12.26
N VAL A 34 47.92 7.51 -11.64
CA VAL A 34 48.31 7.95 -10.29
C VAL A 34 47.09 7.87 -9.37
N ASN A 35 47.22 7.12 -8.28
CA ASN A 35 46.21 6.96 -7.25
C ASN A 35 46.63 7.64 -5.95
N CYS A 36 45.88 8.68 -5.59
CA CYS A 36 46.04 9.50 -4.40
C CYS A 36 44.77 9.50 -3.53
N ASN A 37 44.00 8.41 -3.54
CA ASN A 37 42.72 8.34 -2.82
C ASN A 37 42.93 8.31 -1.30
N GLY A 38 42.11 9.07 -0.55
CA GLY A 38 42.10 9.02 0.91
C GLY A 38 43.35 9.57 1.61
N LYS A 39 44.10 10.46 0.95
CA LYS A 39 45.40 10.97 1.44
C LYS A 39 45.31 12.30 2.19
N ASN A 40 44.10 12.77 2.49
CA ASN A 40 43.83 14.06 3.13
C ASN A 40 44.44 15.26 2.38
N LEU A 41 44.53 15.18 1.05
CA LEU A 41 45.09 16.26 0.24
C LEU A 41 44.16 17.48 0.25
N LEU A 42 44.75 18.67 0.45
CA LEU A 42 44.04 19.96 0.39
C LEU A 42 44.03 20.57 -1.03
N HIS A 43 44.99 20.15 -1.86
CA HIS A 43 45.16 20.62 -3.23
C HIS A 43 45.52 19.46 -4.16
N VAL A 44 45.29 19.65 -5.45
CA VAL A 44 45.71 18.70 -6.48
C VAL A 44 47.24 18.67 -6.54
N PRO A 45 47.88 17.50 -6.40
CA PRO A 45 49.34 17.38 -6.45
C PRO A 45 49.86 17.55 -7.88
N ALA A 46 51.11 18.02 -7.99
CA ALA A 46 51.81 18.04 -9.27
C ALA A 46 52.26 16.61 -9.64
N VAL A 47 51.94 16.17 -10.85
CA VAL A 47 52.34 14.87 -11.40
C VAL A 47 52.94 15.05 -12.81
N SER A 48 53.52 13.99 -13.36
CA SER A 48 54.09 14.02 -14.72
C SER A 48 53.01 14.23 -15.80
N SER A 49 53.36 14.93 -16.87
CA SER A 49 52.43 15.43 -17.92
C SER A 49 51.84 14.36 -18.83
N ASN A 50 52.46 13.17 -18.87
CA ASN A 50 52.02 12.00 -19.62
C ASN A 50 51.04 11.10 -18.84
N VAL A 51 50.55 11.55 -17.67
CA VAL A 51 49.52 10.85 -16.89
C VAL A 51 48.22 10.69 -17.69
N THR A 52 47.62 9.50 -17.65
CA THR A 52 46.37 9.16 -18.35
C THR A 52 45.19 9.01 -17.40
N ALA A 53 45.42 8.72 -16.12
CA ALA A 53 44.38 8.72 -15.09
C ALA A 53 44.90 9.30 -13.77
N LEU A 54 44.10 10.17 -13.15
CA LEU A 54 44.40 10.78 -11.87
C LEU A 54 43.24 10.54 -10.90
N GLU A 55 43.51 9.78 -9.84
CA GLU A 55 42.52 9.46 -8.81
C GLU A 55 42.78 10.25 -7.53
N LEU A 56 41.86 11.15 -7.19
CA LEU A 56 41.96 12.06 -6.05
C LEU A 56 40.73 11.96 -5.13
N ASN A 57 40.12 10.78 -5.08
CA ASN A 57 38.89 10.53 -4.33
C ASN A 57 39.10 10.65 -2.82
N SER A 58 38.04 11.03 -2.10
CA SER A 58 38.03 11.02 -0.63
C SER A 58 39.16 11.86 -0.03
N ASN A 59 39.43 13.03 -0.62
CA ASN A 59 40.39 14.01 -0.11
C ASN A 59 39.65 15.24 0.45
N ARG A 60 40.38 16.32 0.71
CA ARG A 60 39.86 17.56 1.30
C ARG A 60 40.08 18.75 0.36
N ILE A 61 40.03 18.53 -0.95
CA ILE A 61 40.23 19.58 -1.95
C ILE A 61 39.02 20.52 -1.93
N GLU A 62 39.24 21.82 -1.74
CA GLU A 62 38.17 22.81 -1.59
C GLU A 62 37.90 23.63 -2.87
N SER A 63 38.90 23.77 -3.74
CA SER A 63 38.76 24.57 -4.96
C SER A 63 39.65 24.08 -6.09
N LEU A 64 39.19 24.30 -7.33
CA LEU A 64 39.96 24.06 -8.54
C LEU A 64 40.33 25.41 -9.17
N SER A 65 41.62 25.75 -9.08
CA SER A 65 42.18 27.02 -9.52
C SER A 65 42.28 27.11 -11.06
N ARG A 66 42.64 28.29 -11.56
CA ARG A 66 42.75 28.56 -13.00
C ARG A 66 43.91 27.75 -13.61
N ASP A 67 43.70 27.17 -14.79
CA ASP A 67 44.71 26.45 -15.60
C ASP A 67 45.40 25.29 -14.85
N LEU A 68 44.73 24.75 -13.82
CA LEU A 68 45.28 23.72 -12.92
C LEU A 68 45.73 22.46 -13.66
N PHE A 69 44.99 22.07 -14.71
CA PHE A 69 45.25 20.83 -15.45
C PHE A 69 45.86 21.06 -16.84
N ILE A 70 46.32 22.28 -17.16
CA ILE A 70 46.72 22.68 -18.53
C ILE A 70 47.85 21.84 -19.15
N ARG A 71 48.68 21.22 -18.31
CA ARG A 71 49.83 20.39 -18.75
C ARG A 71 49.46 18.93 -19.03
N TYR A 72 48.28 18.47 -18.60
CA TYR A 72 47.88 17.05 -18.67
C TYR A 72 47.06 16.74 -19.93
N ARG A 73 47.64 17.01 -21.10
CA ARG A 73 46.94 16.85 -22.39
C ARG A 73 46.56 15.40 -22.74
N HIS A 74 47.17 14.42 -22.08
CA HIS A 74 46.92 12.99 -22.27
C HIS A 74 45.98 12.39 -21.21
N LEU A 75 45.47 13.21 -20.27
CA LEU A 75 44.62 12.73 -19.19
C LEU A 75 43.26 12.32 -19.75
N GLU A 76 42.89 11.05 -19.57
CA GLU A 76 41.62 10.47 -20.02
C GLU A 76 40.59 10.37 -18.91
N ARG A 77 41.02 10.21 -17.65
CA ARG A 77 40.15 10.02 -16.49
C ARG A 77 40.59 10.87 -15.32
N LEU A 78 39.66 11.63 -14.78
CA LEU A 78 39.87 12.47 -13.60
C LEU A 78 38.79 12.16 -12.57
N HIS A 79 39.23 11.65 -11.42
CA HIS A 79 38.37 11.34 -10.29
C HIS A 79 38.60 12.34 -9.16
N LEU A 80 37.55 13.04 -8.76
CA LEU A 80 37.53 14.09 -7.74
C LEU A 80 36.34 13.89 -6.78
N GLU A 81 35.79 12.68 -6.73
CA GLU A 81 34.63 12.33 -5.89
C GLU A 81 34.95 12.48 -4.40
N SER A 82 33.91 12.78 -3.61
CA SER A 82 33.97 12.84 -2.14
C SER A 82 35.06 13.80 -1.64
N ASN A 83 35.12 15.00 -2.21
CA ASN A 83 35.99 16.08 -1.76
C ASN A 83 35.15 17.21 -1.12
N SER A 84 35.72 18.39 -0.93
CA SER A 84 35.01 19.58 -0.43
C SER A 84 34.96 20.69 -1.48
N ILE A 85 34.97 20.34 -2.78
CA ILE A 85 35.09 21.32 -3.88
C ILE A 85 33.84 22.19 -3.90
N GLU A 86 34.01 23.47 -3.59
CA GLU A 86 32.93 24.47 -3.64
C GLU A 86 33.05 25.35 -4.88
N THR A 87 34.28 25.74 -5.23
CA THR A 87 34.54 26.69 -6.31
C THR A 87 35.40 26.08 -7.41
N ILE A 88 34.91 26.21 -8.65
CA ILE A 88 35.66 25.83 -9.85
C ILE A 88 35.89 27.09 -10.70
N SER A 89 37.14 27.35 -11.04
CA SER A 89 37.52 28.42 -11.95
C SER A 89 37.06 28.11 -13.39
N LYS A 90 36.68 29.13 -14.18
CA LYS A 90 36.21 28.95 -15.57
C LYS A 90 37.19 28.16 -16.44
N ARG A 91 38.50 28.32 -16.20
CA ARG A 91 39.58 27.64 -16.94
C ARG A 91 40.23 26.51 -16.13
N ALA A 92 39.56 25.97 -15.11
CA ALA A 92 40.14 24.90 -14.29
C ALA A 92 40.51 23.69 -15.15
N PHE A 93 39.61 23.28 -16.05
CA PHE A 93 39.77 22.11 -16.94
C PHE A 93 40.37 22.45 -18.31
N SER A 94 40.95 23.64 -18.51
CA SER A 94 41.53 24.01 -19.80
C SER A 94 42.71 23.11 -20.16
N GLY A 95 42.83 22.75 -21.45
CA GLY A 95 43.88 21.87 -21.97
C GLY A 95 43.61 20.36 -21.86
N LEU A 96 42.53 19.93 -21.19
CA LEU A 96 42.15 18.52 -21.02
C LEU A 96 41.42 17.94 -22.25
N VAL A 97 42.06 18.04 -23.43
CA VAL A 97 41.46 17.68 -24.72
C VAL A 97 41.22 16.18 -24.93
N ALA A 98 41.96 15.33 -24.21
CA ALA A 98 41.82 13.86 -24.24
C ALA A 98 40.91 13.30 -23.13
N LEU A 99 40.35 14.16 -22.27
CA LEU A 99 39.57 13.70 -21.12
C LEU A 99 38.27 13.06 -21.59
N ARG A 100 38.02 11.82 -21.15
CA ARG A 100 36.84 11.01 -21.51
C ARG A 100 35.88 10.86 -20.34
N LYS A 101 36.39 10.79 -19.10
CA LYS A 101 35.56 10.64 -17.89
C LYS A 101 35.96 11.64 -16.82
N LEU A 102 34.98 12.40 -16.33
CA LEU A 102 35.14 13.35 -15.25
C LEU A 102 34.10 13.07 -14.17
N PHE A 103 34.59 12.80 -12.96
CA PHE A 103 33.77 12.49 -11.81
C PHE A 103 33.97 13.57 -10.75
N LEU A 104 32.88 14.21 -10.33
CA LEU A 104 32.85 15.34 -9.40
C LEU A 104 31.79 15.12 -8.31
N SER A 105 31.32 13.89 -8.12
CA SER A 105 30.24 13.56 -7.19
C SER A 105 30.60 13.84 -5.73
N GLN A 106 29.59 14.05 -4.88
CA GLN A 106 29.75 14.25 -3.43
C GLN A 106 30.73 15.40 -3.11
N ASN A 107 30.49 16.55 -3.73
CA ASN A 107 31.22 17.80 -3.47
C ASN A 107 30.23 18.90 -3.03
N LYS A 108 30.67 20.15 -2.98
CA LYS A 108 29.86 21.31 -2.55
C LYS A 108 29.61 22.29 -3.71
N ILE A 109 29.66 21.81 -4.96
CA ILE A 109 29.57 22.67 -6.14
C ILE A 109 28.16 23.26 -6.21
N SER A 110 28.06 24.59 -6.19
CA SER A 110 26.77 25.30 -6.19
C SER A 110 26.34 25.83 -7.57
N SER A 111 27.29 26.06 -8.48
CA SER A 111 27.01 26.57 -9.81
C SER A 111 28.07 26.20 -10.84
N LEU A 112 27.63 26.00 -12.09
CA LEU A 112 28.50 25.77 -13.24
C LEU A 112 28.64 27.06 -14.05
N LYS A 113 29.85 27.62 -14.10
CA LYS A 113 30.14 28.84 -14.88
C LYS A 113 30.06 28.55 -16.38
N ALA A 114 29.61 29.53 -17.16
CA ALA A 114 29.56 29.40 -18.61
C ALA A 114 30.94 29.09 -19.21
N GLY A 115 31.00 28.08 -20.07
CA GLY A 115 32.22 27.63 -20.74
C GLY A 115 33.25 26.94 -19.84
N ILE A 116 32.85 26.47 -18.64
CA ILE A 116 33.74 25.71 -17.74
C ILE A 116 34.30 24.42 -18.36
N PHE A 117 33.59 23.87 -19.35
CA PHE A 117 33.92 22.63 -20.06
C PHE A 117 34.35 22.86 -21.52
N SER A 118 34.72 24.09 -21.91
CA SER A 118 34.94 24.47 -23.32
C SER A 118 35.93 23.58 -24.08
N ASP A 119 36.97 23.11 -23.38
CA ASP A 119 38.06 22.35 -23.98
C ASP A 119 37.83 20.83 -23.92
N LEU A 120 36.77 20.38 -23.22
CA LEU A 120 36.46 18.97 -22.95
C LEU A 120 35.71 18.29 -24.11
N SER A 121 36.19 18.50 -25.34
CA SER A 121 35.52 18.03 -26.57
C SER A 121 35.44 16.50 -26.71
N SER A 122 36.33 15.76 -26.05
CA SER A 122 36.37 14.29 -26.03
C SER A 122 35.65 13.68 -24.83
N LEU A 123 35.05 14.49 -23.96
CA LEU A 123 34.40 13.99 -22.74
C LEU A 123 33.15 13.20 -23.10
N GLU A 124 33.06 11.98 -22.57
CA GLU A 124 31.96 11.06 -22.80
C GLU A 124 31.08 10.94 -21.54
N TRP A 125 31.69 10.99 -20.35
CA TRP A 125 31.01 10.80 -19.06
C TRP A 125 31.29 11.98 -18.13
N LEU A 126 30.22 12.62 -17.66
CA LEU A 126 30.28 13.69 -16.67
C LEU A 126 29.33 13.38 -15.52
N ILE A 127 29.89 13.13 -14.33
CA ILE A 127 29.13 12.79 -13.13
C ILE A 127 29.25 13.92 -12.11
N LEU A 128 28.13 14.53 -11.75
CA LEU A 128 28.02 15.69 -10.85
C LEU A 128 27.06 15.42 -9.67
N ASP A 129 26.86 14.15 -9.33
CA ASP A 129 25.88 13.71 -8.35
C ASP A 129 26.17 14.25 -6.95
N GLU A 130 25.12 14.39 -6.13
CA GLU A 130 25.25 14.78 -4.72
C GLU A 130 26.07 16.06 -4.53
N ASN A 131 25.76 17.08 -5.33
CA ASN A 131 26.30 18.43 -5.21
C ASN A 131 25.17 19.41 -4.79
N ARG A 132 25.41 20.71 -4.89
CA ARG A 132 24.45 21.77 -4.52
C ARG A 132 24.07 22.64 -5.72
N ILE A 133 24.12 22.08 -6.93
CA ILE A 133 23.90 22.83 -8.16
C ILE A 133 22.44 23.27 -8.21
N SER A 134 22.19 24.60 -8.20
CA SER A 134 20.83 25.16 -8.15
C SER A 134 20.28 25.61 -9.49
N SER A 135 21.14 25.93 -10.45
CA SER A 135 20.73 26.43 -11.77
C SER A 135 21.69 25.98 -12.87
N LEU A 136 21.10 25.62 -14.02
CA LEU A 136 21.81 25.35 -15.26
C LEU A 136 21.69 26.60 -16.15
N ARG A 137 22.78 27.36 -16.25
CA ARG A 137 22.80 28.60 -17.04
C ARG A 137 23.05 28.26 -18.51
N GLN A 138 22.74 29.20 -19.39
CA GLN A 138 23.12 29.07 -20.80
C GLN A 138 24.64 28.91 -20.92
N LYS A 139 25.11 28.02 -21.81
CA LYS A 139 26.53 27.70 -21.99
C LYS A 139 27.20 27.00 -20.81
N SER A 140 26.44 26.45 -19.86
CA SER A 140 27.01 25.66 -18.76
C SER A 140 27.66 24.35 -19.26
N PHE A 141 27.26 23.82 -20.41
CA PHE A 141 27.77 22.59 -21.02
C PHE A 141 28.48 22.84 -22.37
N GLU A 142 28.79 24.09 -22.69
CA GLU A 142 29.48 24.47 -23.92
C GLU A 142 30.82 23.74 -24.04
N GLY A 143 31.05 23.08 -25.18
CA GLY A 143 32.27 22.33 -25.49
C GLY A 143 32.11 20.81 -25.42
N LEU A 144 31.06 20.29 -24.79
CA LEU A 144 30.81 18.86 -24.54
C LEU A 144 30.27 18.09 -25.77
N LYS A 145 31.00 18.18 -26.90
CA LYS A 145 30.58 17.65 -28.21
C LYS A 145 30.46 16.12 -28.28
N SER A 146 31.19 15.40 -27.43
CA SER A 146 31.21 13.93 -27.40
C SER A 146 30.46 13.32 -26.21
N LEU A 147 29.78 14.15 -25.40
CA LEU A 147 29.18 13.69 -24.16
C LEU A 147 28.08 12.68 -24.45
N PHE A 148 28.18 11.54 -23.80
CA PHE A 148 27.26 10.41 -23.94
C PHE A 148 26.37 10.29 -22.70
N PHE A 149 26.96 10.42 -21.52
CA PHE A 149 26.29 10.27 -20.23
C PHE A 149 26.51 11.50 -19.35
N LEU A 150 25.41 12.07 -18.86
CA LEU A 150 25.39 13.18 -17.92
C LEU A 150 24.51 12.83 -16.72
N SER A 151 25.10 12.91 -15.53
CA SER A 151 24.40 12.65 -14.28
C SER A 151 24.49 13.85 -13.33
N LEU A 152 23.33 14.34 -12.87
CA LEU A 152 23.18 15.38 -11.85
C LEU A 152 22.23 14.92 -10.73
N LEU A 153 22.35 13.67 -10.30
CA LEU A 153 21.50 13.09 -9.26
C LEU A 153 21.62 13.87 -7.95
N ASN A 154 20.53 14.00 -7.21
CA ASN A 154 20.48 14.60 -5.87
C ASN A 154 21.20 15.96 -5.78
N ASN A 155 20.85 16.87 -6.70
CA ASN A 155 21.28 18.27 -6.68
C ASN A 155 20.09 19.16 -6.26
N SER A 156 20.13 20.46 -6.54
CA SER A 156 19.06 21.41 -6.20
C SER A 156 18.58 22.20 -7.40
N VAL A 157 18.61 21.61 -8.60
CA VAL A 157 18.25 22.31 -9.83
C VAL A 157 16.77 22.69 -9.81
N GLU A 158 16.47 24.00 -9.82
CA GLU A 158 15.10 24.54 -9.73
C GLU A 158 14.38 24.62 -11.09
N GLN A 159 15.14 24.94 -12.13
CA GLN A 159 14.60 25.17 -13.47
C GLN A 159 15.45 24.45 -14.50
N PHE A 160 14.77 23.73 -15.39
CA PHE A 160 15.39 23.20 -16.58
C PHE A 160 15.61 24.32 -17.62
N PRO A 161 16.73 24.35 -18.37
CA PRO A 161 16.99 25.39 -19.35
C PRO A 161 15.89 25.51 -20.41
N LYS A 162 15.45 26.75 -20.70
CA LYS A 162 14.49 27.02 -21.79
C LYS A 162 15.10 26.96 -23.20
N THR A 163 16.41 26.73 -23.29
CA THR A 163 17.14 26.56 -24.54
C THR A 163 17.58 25.12 -24.69
N SER A 164 17.69 24.63 -25.93
CA SER A 164 18.09 23.24 -26.20
C SER A 164 19.47 22.92 -25.62
N ILE A 165 19.52 21.93 -24.71
CA ILE A 165 20.78 21.42 -24.17
C ILE A 165 21.57 20.60 -25.21
N CYS A 166 20.89 20.07 -26.22
CA CYS A 166 21.50 19.25 -27.26
C CYS A 166 22.26 20.07 -28.32
N HIS A 167 22.13 21.41 -28.32
CA HIS A 167 23.08 22.25 -29.07
C HIS A 167 24.48 22.21 -28.44
N GLU A 168 24.57 22.15 -27.12
CA GLU A 168 25.85 22.08 -26.39
C GLU A 168 26.36 20.63 -26.32
N MET A 169 25.45 19.65 -26.26
CA MET A 169 25.74 18.22 -26.14
C MET A 169 24.99 17.38 -27.21
N PRO A 170 25.38 17.45 -28.49
CA PRO A 170 24.62 16.83 -29.60
C PRO A 170 24.63 15.29 -29.60
N ARG A 171 25.57 14.67 -28.87
CA ARG A 171 25.70 13.20 -28.76
C ARG A 171 25.14 12.65 -27.45
N LEU A 172 24.50 13.49 -26.63
CA LEU A 172 23.95 13.06 -25.34
C LEU A 172 22.93 11.95 -25.56
N ASN A 173 23.16 10.84 -24.87
CA ASN A 173 22.37 9.64 -24.99
C ASN A 173 21.60 9.32 -23.70
N TRP A 174 22.20 9.61 -22.56
CA TRP A 174 21.62 9.32 -21.25
C TRP A 174 21.76 10.54 -20.33
N LEU A 175 20.61 11.04 -19.86
CA LEU A 175 20.51 12.15 -18.92
C LEU A 175 19.80 11.71 -17.63
N GLU A 176 20.49 11.84 -16.50
CA GLU A 176 19.94 11.60 -15.16
C GLU A 176 19.88 12.90 -14.34
N MET A 177 18.69 13.22 -13.86
CA MET A 177 18.44 14.39 -13.00
C MET A 177 17.46 14.05 -11.87
N GLU A 178 17.44 12.79 -11.43
CA GLU A 178 16.62 12.37 -10.28
C GLU A 178 17.02 13.12 -9.00
N GLY A 179 16.04 13.42 -8.15
CA GLY A 179 16.28 14.04 -6.84
C GLY A 179 16.61 15.53 -6.89
N ASN A 180 16.11 16.26 -7.90
CA ASN A 180 16.22 17.71 -8.01
C ASN A 180 14.88 18.38 -7.64
N ILE A 181 14.75 19.69 -7.91
CA ILE A 181 13.55 20.48 -7.60
C ILE A 181 12.98 21.15 -8.85
N ILE A 182 13.11 20.48 -10.01
CA ILE A 182 12.63 20.99 -11.31
C ILE A 182 11.11 21.08 -11.29
N SER A 183 10.58 22.24 -11.67
CA SER A 183 9.14 22.54 -11.63
C SER A 183 8.42 22.43 -12.98
N SER A 184 9.12 22.64 -14.10
CA SER A 184 8.50 22.64 -15.43
C SER A 184 9.48 22.22 -16.53
N LEU A 185 8.94 21.57 -17.56
CA LEU A 185 9.64 21.20 -18.79
C LEU A 185 9.05 21.96 -19.99
N TRP A 186 9.93 22.42 -20.87
CA TRP A 186 9.57 23.25 -22.03
C TRP A 186 9.92 22.55 -23.34
N ALA A 187 9.13 22.77 -24.39
CA ALA A 187 9.32 22.17 -25.71
C ALA A 187 10.69 22.51 -26.31
N SER A 188 11.16 23.73 -26.08
CA SER A 188 12.45 24.22 -26.58
C SER A 188 13.67 23.57 -25.91
N SER A 189 13.51 22.98 -24.72
CA SER A 189 14.62 22.45 -23.91
C SER A 189 15.25 21.20 -24.51
N PHE A 190 14.46 20.38 -25.21
CA PHE A 190 14.89 19.12 -25.83
C PHE A 190 14.87 19.16 -27.36
N LYS A 191 14.77 20.35 -27.95
CA LYS A 191 14.77 20.51 -29.40
C LYS A 191 16.04 19.92 -30.01
N ASN A 192 15.91 19.12 -31.07
CA ASN A 192 16.99 18.37 -31.74
C ASN A 192 17.71 17.31 -30.86
N CYS A 193 17.12 16.85 -29.74
CA CYS A 193 17.70 15.79 -28.92
C CYS A 193 17.45 14.37 -29.48
N SER A 194 17.79 14.14 -30.76
CA SER A 194 17.49 12.88 -31.45
C SER A 194 18.35 11.69 -31.02
N SER A 195 19.47 11.95 -30.32
CA SER A 195 20.39 10.91 -29.82
C SER A 195 19.98 10.33 -28.45
N LEU A 196 19.05 10.97 -27.73
CA LEU A 196 18.70 10.60 -26.37
C LEU A 196 17.91 9.29 -26.34
N THR A 197 18.35 8.35 -25.50
CA THR A 197 17.70 7.05 -25.28
C THR A 197 17.17 6.89 -23.85
N VAL A 198 17.76 7.58 -22.86
CA VAL A 198 17.34 7.51 -21.46
C VAL A 198 17.17 8.91 -20.89
N LEU A 199 15.99 9.18 -20.33
CA LEU A 199 15.68 10.41 -19.61
C LEU A 199 15.06 10.08 -18.24
N ALA A 200 15.84 10.29 -17.18
CA ALA A 200 15.40 10.06 -15.80
C ALA A 200 15.20 11.39 -15.07
N LEU A 201 13.94 11.72 -14.79
CA LEU A 201 13.49 12.93 -14.10
C LEU A 201 12.69 12.60 -12.82
N ARG A 202 12.86 11.39 -12.30
CA ARG A 202 12.21 10.89 -11.10
C ARG A 202 12.47 11.80 -9.89
N ARG A 203 11.52 11.86 -8.94
CA ARG A 203 11.70 12.57 -7.66
C ARG A 203 12.09 14.05 -7.85
N ASN A 204 11.32 14.74 -8.68
CA ASN A 204 11.40 16.19 -8.90
C ASN A 204 10.09 16.86 -8.42
N ARG A 205 9.82 18.10 -8.84
CA ARG A 205 8.58 18.84 -8.55
C ARG A 205 7.83 19.24 -9.81
N ILE A 206 7.95 18.44 -10.88
CA ILE A 206 7.43 18.78 -12.19
C ILE A 206 5.91 18.81 -12.10
N SER A 207 5.31 19.99 -12.30
CA SER A 207 3.85 20.17 -12.35
C SER A 207 3.34 20.34 -13.77
N THR A 208 4.17 20.88 -14.65
CA THR A 208 3.80 21.31 -16.00
C THR A 208 4.78 20.75 -17.02
N ILE A 209 4.26 20.07 -18.03
CA ILE A 209 5.00 19.60 -19.20
C ILE A 209 4.36 20.24 -20.43
N GLU A 210 5.12 21.05 -21.16
CA GLU A 210 4.64 21.70 -22.38
C GLU A 210 4.38 20.66 -23.49
N GLU A 211 3.39 20.93 -24.34
CA GLU A 211 3.12 20.09 -25.51
C GLU A 211 4.34 20.01 -26.43
N GLY A 212 4.66 18.82 -26.94
CA GLY A 212 5.83 18.61 -27.78
C GLY A 212 7.17 18.55 -27.05
N THR A 213 7.23 18.60 -25.71
CA THR A 213 8.47 18.45 -24.92
C THR A 213 9.32 17.25 -25.33
N PHE A 214 8.67 16.14 -25.71
CA PHE A 214 9.36 14.90 -26.08
C PHE A 214 9.36 14.60 -27.59
N ALA A 215 8.90 15.54 -28.43
CA ALA A 215 8.63 15.28 -29.84
C ALA A 215 9.86 14.87 -30.67
N ASP A 216 11.05 15.40 -30.35
CA ASP A 216 12.28 15.18 -31.12
C ASP A 216 13.08 13.95 -30.64
N MET A 217 12.71 13.34 -29.52
CA MET A 217 13.44 12.21 -28.90
C MET A 217 12.98 10.85 -29.46
N GLN A 218 13.07 10.69 -30.78
CA GLN A 218 12.55 9.50 -31.47
C GLN A 218 13.28 8.20 -31.10
N ARG A 219 14.49 8.28 -30.53
CA ARG A 219 15.28 7.14 -30.07
C ARG A 219 15.10 6.84 -28.59
N LEU A 220 14.21 7.56 -27.89
CA LEU A 220 13.98 7.35 -26.46
C LEU A 220 13.48 5.92 -26.20
N ILE A 221 14.14 5.24 -25.27
CA ILE A 221 13.87 3.86 -24.85
C ILE A 221 13.26 3.85 -23.45
N ASP A 222 13.77 4.71 -22.57
CA ASP A 222 13.37 4.79 -21.17
C ASP A 222 13.06 6.24 -20.78
N LEU A 223 11.85 6.43 -20.24
CA LEU A 223 11.36 7.70 -19.73
C LEU A 223 10.79 7.50 -18.33
N ASP A 224 11.45 8.08 -17.34
CA ASP A 224 10.98 8.11 -15.96
C ASP A 224 10.68 9.55 -15.53
N VAL A 225 9.40 9.83 -15.30
CA VAL A 225 8.88 11.07 -14.71
C VAL A 225 8.11 10.79 -13.41
N SER A 226 8.37 9.66 -12.76
CA SER A 226 7.70 9.24 -11.54
C SER A 226 8.05 10.10 -10.33
N VAL A 227 7.18 10.08 -9.32
CA VAL A 227 7.38 10.85 -8.06
C VAL A 227 7.55 12.34 -8.36
N ASN A 228 6.58 12.92 -9.07
CA ASN A 228 6.51 14.33 -9.43
C ASN A 228 5.13 14.91 -9.03
N GLN A 229 4.76 16.08 -9.55
CA GLN A 229 3.51 16.78 -9.23
C GLN A 229 2.63 16.98 -10.48
N ILE A 230 2.76 16.09 -11.47
CA ILE A 230 2.08 16.20 -12.76
C ILE A 230 0.59 15.95 -12.56
N LYS A 231 -0.24 16.91 -12.97
CA LYS A 231 -1.71 16.83 -12.84
C LYS A 231 -2.40 16.35 -14.11
N ASP A 232 -1.88 16.77 -15.26
CA ASP A 232 -2.43 16.46 -16.57
C ASP A 232 -1.29 16.18 -17.55
N LEU A 233 -1.54 15.30 -18.51
CA LEU A 233 -0.64 15.00 -19.61
C LEU A 233 -1.20 15.62 -20.90
N PRO A 234 -0.41 16.41 -21.65
CA PRO A 234 -0.84 16.86 -22.97
C PRO A 234 -1.20 15.66 -23.89
N PRO A 235 -2.26 15.77 -24.72
CA PRO A 235 -2.74 14.64 -25.52
C PRO A 235 -1.70 14.05 -26.49
N SER A 236 -0.82 14.88 -27.05
CA SER A 236 0.20 14.50 -28.03
C SER A 236 1.57 14.22 -27.38
N LEU A 237 1.68 14.22 -26.05
CA LEU A 237 2.96 14.18 -25.32
C LEU A 237 3.86 13.01 -25.74
N PHE A 238 3.27 11.85 -26.03
CA PHE A 238 3.98 10.62 -26.36
C PHE A 238 3.90 10.22 -27.84
N GLN A 239 3.33 11.07 -28.71
CA GLN A 239 2.97 10.71 -30.08
C GLN A 239 4.14 10.23 -30.94
N ASN A 240 5.35 10.77 -30.71
CA ASN A 240 6.55 10.47 -31.51
C ASN A 240 7.48 9.40 -30.88
N LEU A 241 7.13 8.86 -29.71
CA LEU A 241 8.01 7.98 -28.93
C LEU A 241 7.84 6.49 -29.28
N GLN A 242 7.93 6.14 -30.56
CA GLN A 242 7.65 4.78 -31.05
C GLN A 242 8.65 3.73 -30.57
N ASN A 243 9.88 4.14 -30.20
CA ASN A 243 10.92 3.24 -29.71
C ASN A 243 10.92 3.05 -28.18
N LEU A 244 10.00 3.73 -27.48
CA LEU A 244 9.93 3.68 -26.03
C LEU A 244 9.57 2.27 -25.57
N LYS A 245 10.39 1.73 -24.66
CA LYS A 245 10.20 0.40 -24.06
C LYS A 245 9.76 0.49 -22.60
N GLN A 246 10.19 1.52 -21.89
CA GLN A 246 9.85 1.73 -20.49
C GLN A 246 9.29 3.14 -20.29
N LEU A 247 8.12 3.20 -19.67
CA LEU A 247 7.48 4.45 -19.29
C LEU A 247 7.05 4.37 -17.82
N ASN A 248 7.54 5.29 -17.02
CA ASN A 248 7.17 5.42 -15.63
C ASN A 248 6.56 6.79 -15.34
N ILE A 249 5.24 6.80 -15.08
CA ILE A 249 4.47 7.99 -14.70
C ILE A 249 3.90 7.87 -13.29
N SER A 250 4.35 6.88 -12.50
CA SER A 250 3.82 6.60 -11.17
C SER A 250 4.01 7.74 -10.18
N ASN A 251 3.23 7.72 -9.10
CA ASN A 251 3.31 8.67 -8.00
C ASN A 251 3.21 10.12 -8.48
N ASN A 252 2.27 10.37 -9.39
CA ASN A 252 1.87 11.71 -9.82
C ASN A 252 0.37 11.90 -9.54
N PRO A 253 -0.06 13.10 -9.11
CA PRO A 253 -1.46 13.42 -8.86
C PRO A 253 -2.26 13.63 -10.17
N LEU A 254 -2.14 12.68 -11.11
CA LEU A 254 -2.82 12.73 -12.40
C LEU A 254 -4.34 12.61 -12.20
N VAL A 255 -5.09 13.53 -12.81
CA VAL A 255 -6.56 13.55 -12.71
C VAL A 255 -7.20 12.71 -13.81
N ASN A 256 -6.69 12.84 -15.03
CA ASN A 256 -7.24 12.16 -16.21
C ASN A 256 -6.13 11.65 -17.13
N ILE A 257 -6.41 10.51 -17.77
CA ILE A 257 -5.60 9.96 -18.87
C ILE A 257 -6.53 9.76 -20.06
N TYR A 258 -6.17 10.34 -21.21
CA TYR A 258 -6.95 10.19 -22.44
C TYR A 258 -6.88 8.75 -22.96
N SER A 259 -7.95 8.28 -23.60
CA SER A 259 -8.06 6.89 -24.08
C SER A 259 -7.06 6.53 -25.18
N ASN A 260 -6.52 7.53 -25.88
CA ASN A 260 -5.52 7.39 -26.94
C ASN A 260 -4.11 7.85 -26.51
N GLN A 261 -3.90 8.16 -25.21
CA GLN A 261 -2.63 8.71 -24.70
C GLN A 261 -1.41 7.84 -25.03
N PHE A 262 -1.61 6.51 -25.14
CA PHE A 262 -0.54 5.54 -25.35
C PHE A 262 -0.55 4.89 -26.75
N ASP A 263 -1.41 5.35 -27.68
CA ASP A 263 -1.62 4.70 -28.98
C ASP A 263 -0.34 4.58 -29.83
N SER A 264 0.59 5.53 -29.69
CA SER A 264 1.87 5.56 -30.41
C SER A 264 2.95 4.65 -29.83
N LEU A 265 2.77 4.14 -28.60
CA LEU A 265 3.80 3.43 -27.84
C LEU A 265 3.82 1.93 -28.17
N VAL A 266 3.91 1.60 -29.46
CA VAL A 266 3.77 0.22 -29.97
C VAL A 266 4.86 -0.74 -29.48
N ASN A 267 6.04 -0.23 -29.12
CA ASN A 267 7.17 -1.03 -28.61
C ASN A 267 7.27 -1.05 -27.08
N LEU A 268 6.29 -0.48 -26.38
CA LEU A 268 6.32 -0.39 -24.92
C LEU A 268 6.27 -1.79 -24.30
N GLN A 269 7.21 -2.07 -23.41
CA GLN A 269 7.36 -3.34 -22.71
C GLN A 269 6.96 -3.25 -21.24
N SER A 270 7.19 -2.10 -20.61
CA SER A 270 6.87 -1.82 -19.22
C SER A 270 6.18 -0.47 -19.08
N LEU A 271 5.01 -0.47 -18.42
CA LEU A 271 4.26 0.74 -18.09
C LEU A 271 3.95 0.77 -16.60
N SER A 272 4.49 1.77 -15.90
CA SER A 272 4.23 1.97 -14.47
C SER A 272 3.32 3.18 -14.25
N MET A 273 2.17 2.91 -13.61
CA MET A 273 1.16 3.88 -13.19
C MET A 273 0.75 3.61 -11.73
N GLU A 274 1.70 3.17 -10.90
CA GLU A 274 1.47 3.03 -9.46
C GLU A 274 1.06 4.37 -8.85
N GLU A 275 0.17 4.34 -7.86
CA GLU A 275 -0.40 5.52 -7.20
C GLU A 275 -1.12 6.54 -8.13
N VAL A 276 -1.44 6.16 -9.37
CA VAL A 276 -2.27 6.97 -10.27
C VAL A 276 -3.73 6.52 -10.20
N GLU A 277 -4.64 7.47 -10.04
CA GLU A 277 -6.09 7.21 -10.11
C GLU A 277 -6.59 7.40 -11.55
N ILE A 278 -7.32 6.41 -12.07
CA ILE A 278 -7.83 6.41 -13.44
C ILE A 278 -9.35 6.20 -13.39
N PRO A 279 -10.16 7.26 -13.25
CA PRO A 279 -11.61 7.12 -13.09
C PRO A 279 -12.29 6.45 -14.29
N ASN A 280 -11.82 6.73 -15.51
CA ASN A 280 -12.39 6.24 -16.77
C ASN A 280 -11.47 5.23 -17.46
N ILE A 281 -10.96 4.25 -16.70
CA ILE A 281 -10.11 3.20 -17.26
C ILE A 281 -10.90 2.32 -18.23
N SER A 282 -10.29 1.98 -19.37
CA SER A 282 -10.91 1.14 -20.40
C SER A 282 -9.90 0.26 -21.13
N ILE A 283 -10.35 -0.88 -21.67
CA ILE A 283 -9.49 -1.81 -22.42
C ILE A 283 -8.87 -1.12 -23.64
N ARG A 284 -9.56 -0.15 -24.24
CA ARG A 284 -9.08 0.59 -25.42
C ARG A 284 -7.77 1.33 -25.15
N MET A 285 -7.54 1.79 -23.91
CA MET A 285 -6.33 2.51 -23.52
C MET A 285 -5.06 1.65 -23.66
N PHE A 286 -5.18 0.34 -23.45
CA PHE A 286 -4.03 -0.59 -23.44
C PHE A 286 -4.00 -1.52 -24.66
N ARG A 287 -5.10 -1.64 -25.40
CA ARG A 287 -5.20 -2.49 -26.60
C ARG A 287 -4.10 -2.26 -27.66
N PRO A 288 -3.64 -1.02 -27.95
CA PRO A 288 -2.56 -0.79 -28.92
C PRO A 288 -1.19 -1.28 -28.47
N LEU A 289 -1.00 -1.49 -27.16
CA LEU A 289 0.29 -1.83 -26.56
C LEU A 289 0.56 -3.33 -26.71
N THR A 290 0.79 -3.78 -27.95
CA THR A 290 0.92 -5.20 -28.31
C THR A 290 2.16 -5.87 -27.71
N ASN A 291 3.22 -5.11 -27.45
CA ASN A 291 4.47 -5.59 -26.88
C ASN A 291 4.55 -5.46 -25.35
N LEU A 292 3.46 -5.03 -24.69
CA LEU A 292 3.45 -4.77 -23.26
C LEU A 292 3.52 -6.08 -22.46
N THR A 293 4.56 -6.20 -21.64
CA THR A 293 4.82 -7.40 -20.82
C THR A 293 4.55 -7.16 -19.34
N HIS A 294 4.82 -5.95 -18.87
CA HIS A 294 4.67 -5.54 -17.47
C HIS A 294 3.81 -4.29 -17.37
N ILE A 295 2.82 -4.32 -16.49
CA ILE A 295 2.01 -3.14 -16.15
C ILE A 295 1.80 -3.07 -14.64
N TYR A 296 1.94 -1.87 -14.08
CA TYR A 296 1.81 -1.61 -12.65
C TYR A 296 0.73 -0.58 -12.41
N PHE A 297 -0.27 -0.94 -11.60
CA PHE A 297 -1.41 -0.10 -11.25
C PHE A 297 -1.46 0.18 -9.75
N LYS A 298 -2.24 1.20 -9.36
CA LYS A 298 -2.60 1.43 -7.95
C LYS A 298 -3.48 0.33 -7.36
N ARG A 299 -4.42 -0.20 -8.16
CA ARG A 299 -5.45 -1.14 -7.70
C ARG A 299 -5.41 -2.45 -8.46
N PHE A 300 -5.74 -3.55 -7.79
CA PHE A 300 -5.63 -4.90 -8.36
C PHE A 300 -6.68 -5.15 -9.46
N GLU A 301 -7.88 -4.58 -9.31
CA GLU A 301 -8.98 -4.71 -10.27
C GLU A 301 -8.67 -4.13 -11.66
N PHE A 302 -7.72 -3.19 -11.75
CA PHE A 302 -7.34 -2.56 -13.01
C PHE A 302 -6.61 -3.51 -13.96
N CYS A 303 -6.03 -4.57 -13.44
CA CYS A 303 -5.43 -5.63 -14.24
C CYS A 303 -6.42 -6.30 -15.20
N GLY A 304 -7.72 -6.31 -14.88
CA GLY A 304 -8.77 -6.84 -15.76
C GLY A 304 -8.90 -6.08 -17.09
N TYR A 305 -8.44 -4.84 -17.17
CA TYR A 305 -8.45 -4.02 -18.39
C TYR A 305 -7.27 -4.30 -19.33
N SER A 306 -6.29 -5.09 -18.88
CA SER A 306 -5.05 -5.39 -19.62
C SER A 306 -4.82 -6.91 -19.76
N PRO A 307 -5.77 -7.67 -20.35
CA PRO A 307 -5.73 -9.14 -20.33
C PRO A 307 -4.57 -9.76 -21.13
N ASN A 308 -3.99 -9.01 -22.08
CA ASN A 308 -2.90 -9.49 -22.93
C ASN A 308 -1.52 -9.34 -22.27
N VAL A 309 -1.44 -8.68 -21.11
CA VAL A 309 -0.18 -8.40 -20.43
C VAL A 309 0.23 -9.60 -19.57
N ARG A 310 1.49 -10.04 -19.70
CA ARG A 310 2.01 -11.23 -19.00
C ARG A 310 2.08 -11.07 -17.48
N SER A 311 2.49 -9.88 -17.02
CA SER A 311 2.64 -9.58 -15.60
C SER A 311 1.94 -8.26 -15.26
N CYS A 312 0.88 -8.33 -14.47
CA CYS A 312 0.19 -7.16 -13.93
C CYS A 312 0.33 -7.11 -12.40
N LYS A 313 0.63 -5.93 -11.86
CA LYS A 313 0.74 -5.68 -10.42
C LYS A 313 -0.26 -4.60 -9.98
N PRO A 314 -0.83 -4.68 -8.76
CA PRO A 314 -0.61 -5.69 -7.73
C PRO A 314 -1.36 -7.01 -7.99
N ASN A 315 -0.82 -8.13 -7.49
CA ASN A 315 -1.40 -9.47 -7.67
C ASN A 315 -2.59 -9.77 -6.72
N THR A 316 -2.83 -8.90 -5.75
CA THR A 316 -3.78 -9.12 -4.65
C THR A 316 -4.05 -7.79 -3.95
N ASP A 317 -5.27 -7.62 -3.42
CA ASP A 317 -5.67 -6.61 -2.44
C ASP A 317 -5.46 -7.11 -0.98
N GLY A 318 -4.80 -8.24 -0.80
CA GLY A 318 -4.65 -8.96 0.47
C GLY A 318 -5.85 -9.83 0.83
N ILE A 319 -6.93 -9.82 0.04
CA ILE A 319 -8.18 -10.55 0.29
C ILE A 319 -8.39 -11.58 -0.84
N SER A 320 -8.33 -11.07 -2.06
CA SER A 320 -8.56 -11.73 -3.33
C SER A 320 -7.25 -12.03 -4.05
N SER A 321 -7.28 -13.00 -4.94
CA SER A 321 -6.20 -13.34 -5.85
C SER A 321 -6.64 -13.11 -7.30
N PHE A 322 -5.75 -13.30 -8.27
CA PHE A 322 -6.14 -13.23 -9.68
C PHE A 322 -7.20 -14.26 -10.06
N GLU A 323 -7.10 -15.44 -9.46
CA GLU A 323 -7.94 -16.60 -9.77
C GLU A 323 -9.20 -16.64 -8.92
N ASN A 324 -9.13 -16.23 -7.65
CA ASN A 324 -10.19 -16.51 -6.68
C ASN A 324 -10.52 -15.27 -5.83
N LEU A 325 -11.81 -15.10 -5.50
CA LEU A 325 -12.32 -14.03 -4.63
C LEU A 325 -11.74 -14.15 -3.22
N LEU A 326 -11.66 -15.37 -2.69
CA LEU A 326 -10.96 -15.69 -1.45
C LEU A 326 -9.64 -16.37 -1.78
N ALA A 327 -8.51 -15.67 -1.63
CA ALA A 327 -7.21 -16.22 -1.98
C ALA A 327 -6.87 -17.50 -1.18
N ASN A 328 -7.20 -17.54 0.11
CA ASN A 328 -6.83 -18.63 1.02
C ASN A 328 -7.82 -19.81 0.98
N ILE A 329 -7.30 -21.01 0.72
CA ILE A 329 -8.09 -22.25 0.67
C ILE A 329 -8.79 -22.58 2.01
N ILE A 330 -8.14 -22.28 3.13
CA ILE A 330 -8.70 -22.52 4.48
C ILE A 330 -9.96 -21.67 4.66
N LEU A 331 -9.90 -20.42 4.24
CA LEU A 331 -11.05 -19.51 4.35
C LEU A 331 -12.21 -19.92 3.44
N ARG A 332 -11.93 -20.45 2.24
CA ARG A 332 -12.99 -20.98 1.35
C ARG A 332 -13.75 -22.12 1.99
N VAL A 333 -13.04 -23.09 2.57
CA VAL A 333 -13.68 -24.22 3.28
C VAL A 333 -14.44 -23.71 4.51
N PHE A 334 -13.83 -22.80 5.26
CA PHE A 334 -14.41 -22.26 6.47
C PHE A 334 -15.72 -21.51 6.23
N VAL A 335 -15.81 -20.70 5.15
CA VAL A 335 -17.03 -19.97 4.78
C VAL A 335 -18.23 -20.90 4.70
N TRP A 336 -18.10 -22.04 4.00
CA TRP A 336 -19.19 -23.00 3.87
C TRP A 336 -19.54 -23.67 5.19
N VAL A 337 -18.53 -24.16 5.92
CA VAL A 337 -18.74 -24.86 7.20
C VAL A 337 -19.48 -23.96 8.19
N VAL A 338 -19.01 -22.73 8.37
CA VAL A 338 -19.60 -21.80 9.33
C VAL A 338 -20.95 -21.28 8.87
N ALA A 339 -21.14 -21.00 7.57
CA ALA A 339 -22.45 -20.60 7.05
C ALA A 339 -23.52 -21.64 7.36
N PHE A 340 -23.23 -22.93 7.14
CA PHE A 340 -24.16 -24.01 7.47
C PHE A 340 -24.40 -24.14 8.98
N ILE A 341 -23.36 -24.08 9.81
CA ILE A 341 -23.50 -24.14 11.27
C ILE A 341 -24.39 -22.99 11.77
N ILE A 342 -24.19 -21.77 11.27
CA ILE A 342 -24.99 -20.59 11.64
C ILE A 342 -26.45 -20.80 11.23
N CYS A 343 -26.71 -21.12 9.96
CA CYS A 343 -28.08 -21.28 9.46
C CYS A 343 -28.82 -22.41 10.17
N PHE A 344 -28.24 -23.62 10.20
CA PHE A 344 -28.88 -24.78 10.83
C PHE A 344 -29.01 -24.61 12.34
N GLY A 345 -27.97 -24.11 13.01
CA GLY A 345 -27.97 -23.92 14.46
C GLY A 345 -29.02 -22.93 14.93
N ASN A 346 -29.15 -21.79 14.26
CA ASN A 346 -30.14 -20.76 14.60
C ASN A 346 -31.57 -21.19 14.23
N ILE A 347 -31.79 -21.81 13.07
CA ILE A 347 -33.10 -22.39 12.70
C ILE A 347 -33.54 -23.44 13.72
N PHE A 348 -32.62 -24.35 14.10
CA PHE A 348 -32.89 -25.38 15.10
C PHE A 348 -33.35 -24.77 16.43
N VAL A 349 -32.67 -23.71 16.91
CA VAL A 349 -33.06 -23.01 18.14
C VAL A 349 -34.43 -22.36 18.00
N ILE A 350 -34.75 -21.72 16.88
CA ILE A 350 -36.06 -21.12 16.62
C ILE A 350 -37.17 -22.17 16.67
N CYS A 351 -36.99 -23.31 15.98
CA CYS A 351 -37.95 -24.42 15.97
C CYS A 351 -38.13 -25.01 17.37
N LEU A 352 -37.02 -25.36 18.04
CA LEU A 352 -37.02 -25.96 19.37
C LEU A 352 -37.72 -25.06 20.41
N ARG A 353 -37.42 -23.76 20.40
CA ARG A 353 -38.06 -22.76 21.27
C ARG A 353 -39.50 -22.44 20.88
N SER A 354 -39.96 -22.85 19.70
CA SER A 354 -41.36 -22.75 19.28
C SER A 354 -42.19 -23.97 19.71
N CYS A 355 -41.58 -25.15 19.73
CA CYS A 355 -42.24 -26.39 20.17
C CYS A 355 -42.28 -26.54 21.70
N ILE A 356 -41.32 -25.97 22.42
CA ILE A 356 -41.28 -26.06 23.90
C ILE A 356 -42.04 -24.86 24.49
N ALA A 357 -43.14 -25.14 25.20
CA ALA A 357 -43.81 -24.15 26.05
C ALA A 357 -42.83 -23.70 27.15
N SER A 358 -42.28 -22.48 27.02
CA SER A 358 -41.33 -21.90 27.97
C SER A 358 -42.04 -21.05 29.02
N GLU A 359 -41.62 -21.13 30.28
CA GLU A 359 -42.15 -20.32 31.40
C GLU A 359 -42.07 -18.80 31.17
N ASN A 360 -41.09 -18.30 30.39
CA ASN A 360 -40.90 -16.87 30.12
C ASN A 360 -41.04 -16.55 28.62
N GLN A 361 -42.24 -16.13 28.19
CA GLN A 361 -42.53 -15.82 26.79
C GLN A 361 -41.69 -14.64 26.24
N HIS A 362 -41.41 -13.62 27.05
CA HIS A 362 -40.66 -12.42 26.62
C HIS A 362 -39.21 -12.74 26.21
N HIS A 363 -38.49 -13.43 27.08
CA HIS A 363 -37.11 -13.84 26.83
C HIS A 363 -37.00 -14.79 25.61
N THR A 364 -37.98 -15.67 25.43
CA THR A 364 -38.05 -16.56 24.27
C THR A 364 -38.27 -15.79 22.97
N MET A 365 -39.10 -14.73 22.95
CA MET A 365 -39.26 -13.87 21.77
C MET A 365 -37.95 -13.17 21.41
N ALA A 366 -37.23 -12.66 22.41
CA ALA A 366 -35.95 -12.00 22.19
C ALA A 366 -34.90 -12.94 21.59
N ILE A 367 -34.75 -14.15 22.14
CA ILE A 367 -33.83 -15.16 21.59
C ILE A 367 -34.18 -15.52 20.14
N LYS A 368 -35.48 -15.71 19.83
CA LYS A 368 -35.91 -15.99 18.45
C LYS A 368 -35.52 -14.88 17.49
N SER A 369 -35.72 -13.62 17.89
CA SER A 369 -35.35 -12.46 17.07
C SER A 369 -33.83 -12.33 16.88
N LEU A 370 -33.03 -12.64 17.90
CA LEU A 370 -31.57 -12.69 17.77
C LEU A 370 -31.14 -13.78 16.77
N CYS A 371 -31.71 -14.99 16.86
CA CYS A 371 -31.45 -16.06 15.90
C CYS A 371 -31.84 -15.68 14.46
N CYS A 372 -32.90 -14.89 14.27
CA CYS A 372 -33.24 -14.36 12.94
C CYS A 372 -32.16 -13.43 12.40
N ALA A 373 -31.60 -12.54 13.24
CA ALA A 373 -30.51 -11.66 12.85
C ALA A 373 -29.23 -12.45 12.53
N ASP A 374 -28.86 -13.42 13.38
CA ASP A 374 -27.69 -14.30 13.17
C ASP A 374 -27.81 -15.14 11.89
N CYS A 375 -29.02 -15.62 11.54
CA CYS A 375 -29.25 -16.31 10.27
C CYS A 375 -28.90 -15.46 9.04
N LEU A 376 -29.08 -14.13 9.09
CA LEU A 376 -28.73 -13.24 7.99
C LEU A 376 -27.22 -13.21 7.73
N MET A 377 -26.38 -13.33 8.78
CA MET A 377 -24.93 -13.50 8.62
C MET A 377 -24.58 -14.81 7.91
N GLY A 378 -25.29 -15.90 8.24
CA GLY A 378 -25.13 -17.18 7.54
C GLY A 378 -25.48 -17.07 6.05
N VAL A 379 -26.58 -16.39 5.72
CA VAL A 379 -26.99 -16.13 4.32
C VAL A 379 -25.94 -15.29 3.59
N TYR A 380 -25.39 -14.26 4.23
CA TYR A 380 -24.28 -13.48 3.69
C TYR A 380 -23.09 -14.37 3.30
N LEU A 381 -22.64 -15.23 4.21
CA LEU A 381 -21.51 -16.14 3.94
C LEU A 381 -21.80 -17.13 2.81
N LEU A 382 -23.03 -17.67 2.72
CA LEU A 382 -23.43 -18.55 1.61
C LEU A 382 -23.30 -17.84 0.25
N PHE A 383 -23.69 -16.56 0.17
CA PHE A 383 -23.52 -15.79 -1.06
C PHE A 383 -22.05 -15.56 -1.39
N ILE A 384 -21.22 -15.18 -0.40
CA ILE A 384 -19.78 -15.01 -0.63
C ILE A 384 -19.14 -16.32 -1.12
N GLY A 385 -19.47 -17.45 -0.51
CA GLY A 385 -19.01 -18.77 -0.98
C GLY A 385 -19.49 -19.11 -2.38
N ALA A 386 -20.74 -18.80 -2.72
CA ALA A 386 -21.30 -19.06 -4.06
C ALA A 386 -20.63 -18.20 -5.15
N PHE A 387 -20.34 -16.92 -4.86
CA PHE A 387 -19.66 -16.03 -5.80
C PHE A 387 -18.16 -16.34 -5.93
N ASP A 388 -17.51 -16.84 -4.87
CA ASP A 388 -16.15 -17.37 -4.94
C ASP A 388 -16.07 -18.56 -5.91
N ILE A 389 -17.03 -19.50 -5.84
CA ILE A 389 -17.13 -20.61 -6.81
C ILE A 389 -17.43 -20.09 -8.22
N LYS A 390 -18.36 -19.13 -8.36
CA LYS A 390 -18.77 -18.58 -9.66
C LYS A 390 -17.60 -17.96 -10.44
N TYR A 391 -16.68 -17.30 -9.74
CA TYR A 391 -15.55 -16.59 -10.35
C TYR A 391 -14.22 -17.33 -10.19
N CYS A 392 -14.26 -18.61 -9.80
CA CYS A 392 -13.07 -19.44 -9.61
C CYS A 392 -12.24 -19.55 -10.91
N GLY A 393 -10.93 -19.32 -10.80
CA GLY A 393 -9.97 -19.35 -11.89
C GLY A 393 -9.78 -18.01 -12.63
N GLU A 394 -10.76 -17.10 -12.62
CA GLU A 394 -10.72 -15.86 -13.41
C GLU A 394 -11.28 -14.62 -12.68
N TYR A 395 -11.21 -14.58 -11.34
CA TYR A 395 -11.81 -13.52 -10.53
C TYR A 395 -11.39 -12.09 -10.95
N ASN A 396 -10.12 -11.86 -11.28
CA ASN A 396 -9.64 -10.51 -11.62
C ASN A 396 -10.40 -9.84 -12.77
N ARG A 397 -10.82 -10.61 -13.78
CA ARG A 397 -11.61 -10.10 -14.92
C ARG A 397 -12.98 -9.58 -14.49
N HIS A 398 -13.53 -10.15 -13.42
CA HIS A 398 -14.85 -9.83 -12.90
C HIS A 398 -14.80 -8.96 -11.64
N ALA A 399 -13.63 -8.73 -11.05
CA ALA A 399 -13.47 -8.06 -9.76
C ALA A 399 -14.15 -6.68 -9.74
N GLN A 400 -13.90 -5.83 -10.73
CA GLN A 400 -14.51 -4.50 -10.80
C GLN A 400 -16.05 -4.59 -10.93
N ILE A 401 -16.52 -5.43 -11.86
CA ILE A 401 -17.96 -5.61 -12.11
C ILE A 401 -18.67 -6.14 -10.87
N TRP A 402 -18.04 -7.09 -10.16
CA TRP A 402 -18.54 -7.66 -8.92
C TRP A 402 -18.64 -6.61 -7.82
N MET A 403 -17.54 -5.89 -7.56
CA MET A 403 -17.46 -4.87 -6.52
C MET A 403 -18.41 -3.69 -6.78
N GLU A 404 -18.63 -3.29 -8.03
CA GLU A 404 -19.60 -2.24 -8.39
C GLU A 404 -21.06 -2.73 -8.47
N SER A 405 -21.28 -4.04 -8.45
CA SER A 405 -22.62 -4.61 -8.62
C SER A 405 -23.55 -4.30 -7.44
N LEU A 406 -24.84 -4.15 -7.76
CA LEU A 406 -25.90 -4.07 -6.76
C LEU A 406 -25.94 -5.33 -5.87
N SER A 407 -25.60 -6.50 -6.43
CA SER A 407 -25.56 -7.76 -5.68
C SER A 407 -24.56 -7.70 -4.53
N CYS A 408 -23.32 -7.26 -4.79
CA CYS A 408 -22.30 -7.10 -3.75
C CYS A 408 -22.77 -6.10 -2.69
N GLN A 409 -23.32 -4.96 -3.10
CA GLN A 409 -23.80 -3.95 -2.15
C GLN A 409 -24.95 -4.44 -1.26
N LEU A 410 -25.92 -5.18 -1.82
CA LEU A 410 -27.03 -5.75 -1.06
C LEU A 410 -26.55 -6.82 -0.07
N ILE A 411 -25.65 -7.71 -0.52
CA ILE A 411 -25.04 -8.74 0.34
C ILE A 411 -24.28 -8.09 1.50
N GLY A 412 -23.52 -7.03 1.23
CA GLY A 412 -22.83 -6.23 2.25
C GLY A 412 -23.76 -5.57 3.25
N SER A 413 -24.86 -4.97 2.77
CA SER A 413 -25.87 -4.35 3.62
C SER A 413 -26.58 -5.37 4.52
N LEU A 414 -26.76 -6.61 4.04
CA LEU A 414 -27.33 -7.71 4.81
C LEU A 414 -26.43 -8.10 5.99
N ALA A 415 -25.11 -8.16 5.75
CA ALA A 415 -24.14 -8.43 6.80
C ALA A 415 -24.14 -7.31 7.85
N MET A 416 -24.16 -6.04 7.45
CA MET A 416 -24.24 -4.91 8.37
C MET A 416 -25.54 -4.93 9.18
N LEU A 417 -26.68 -5.20 8.54
CA LEU A 417 -27.96 -5.36 9.23
C LEU A 417 -27.89 -6.45 10.30
N SER A 418 -27.34 -7.60 9.94
CA SER A 418 -27.17 -8.75 10.85
C SER A 418 -26.33 -8.40 12.08
N THR A 419 -25.16 -7.79 11.89
CA THR A 419 -24.24 -7.48 13.00
C THR A 419 -24.82 -6.44 13.94
N GLU A 420 -25.35 -5.35 13.40
CA GLU A 420 -25.83 -4.21 14.20
C GLU A 420 -27.09 -4.57 14.98
N VAL A 421 -28.04 -5.27 14.35
CA VAL A 421 -29.23 -5.78 15.04
C VAL A 421 -28.83 -6.74 16.15
N SER A 422 -27.86 -7.62 15.91
CA SER A 422 -27.42 -8.59 16.92
C SER A 422 -26.81 -7.89 18.15
N VAL A 423 -25.93 -6.90 17.97
CA VAL A 423 -25.33 -6.14 19.08
C VAL A 423 -26.38 -5.37 19.88
N MET A 424 -27.30 -4.68 19.21
CA MET A 424 -28.39 -3.96 19.87
C MET A 424 -29.31 -4.92 20.63
N MET A 425 -29.53 -6.11 20.08
CA MET A 425 -30.36 -7.15 20.68
C MET A 425 -29.73 -7.77 21.94
N LEU A 426 -28.41 -8.03 21.90
CA LEU A 426 -27.62 -8.46 23.06
C LEU A 426 -27.64 -7.42 24.18
N THR A 427 -27.53 -6.14 23.81
CA THR A 427 -27.63 -5.02 24.74
C THR A 427 -29.01 -4.97 25.40
N TYR A 428 -30.07 -5.09 24.61
CA TYR A 428 -31.45 -5.14 25.11
C TYR A 428 -31.67 -6.30 26.08
N MET A 429 -31.26 -7.52 25.71
CA MET A 429 -31.40 -8.70 26.56
C MET A 429 -30.62 -8.56 27.87
N THR A 430 -29.45 -7.92 27.83
CA THR A 430 -28.64 -7.63 29.01
C THR A 430 -29.31 -6.61 29.94
N LEU A 431 -29.84 -5.53 29.36
CA LEU A 431 -30.50 -4.47 30.13
C LEU A 431 -31.80 -4.97 30.78
N GLU A 432 -32.59 -5.78 30.08
CA GLU A 432 -33.80 -6.41 30.62
C GLU A 432 -33.48 -7.22 31.88
N LYS A 433 -32.41 -8.02 31.84
CA LYS A 433 -31.96 -8.82 32.99
C LYS A 433 -31.40 -7.98 34.12
N TYR A 434 -30.62 -6.96 33.79
CA TYR A 434 -30.08 -6.01 34.77
C TYR A 434 -31.20 -5.36 35.58
N LEU A 435 -32.23 -4.84 34.92
CA LEU A 435 -33.37 -4.22 35.61
C LEU A 435 -34.11 -5.21 36.52
N CYS A 436 -34.30 -6.45 36.06
CA CYS A 436 -34.99 -7.48 36.85
C CYS A 436 -34.18 -7.93 38.09
N ILE A 437 -32.85 -8.03 37.99
CA ILE A 437 -31.99 -8.56 39.07
C ILE A 437 -31.61 -7.48 40.07
N VAL A 438 -31.30 -6.27 39.61
CA VAL A 438 -30.84 -5.17 40.48
C VAL A 438 -32.01 -4.46 41.15
N PHE A 439 -33.17 -4.37 40.49
CA PHE A 439 -34.35 -3.65 41.00
C PHE A 439 -35.60 -4.55 41.10
N PRO A 440 -35.60 -5.60 41.96
CA PRO A 440 -36.66 -6.62 41.98
C PRO A 440 -38.04 -6.10 42.43
N PHE A 441 -38.11 -5.04 43.24
CA PHE A 441 -39.38 -4.50 43.78
C PHE A 441 -39.96 -3.34 42.99
N GLN A 442 -39.21 -2.86 42.01
CA GLN A 442 -39.63 -1.79 41.12
C GLN A 442 -40.36 -2.48 39.95
N HIS A 443 -41.62 -2.13 39.67
CA HIS A 443 -42.52 -2.80 38.69
C HIS A 443 -42.08 -2.65 37.21
N TYR A 444 -40.77 -2.67 36.92
CA TYR A 444 -40.17 -2.57 35.59
C TYR A 444 -40.15 -3.92 34.84
N ARG A 445 -41.24 -4.67 34.85
CA ARG A 445 -41.39 -5.84 33.96
C ARG A 445 -41.95 -5.40 32.62
N ALA A 446 -41.14 -5.50 31.57
CA ALA A 446 -41.58 -5.22 30.22
C ALA A 446 -42.70 -6.18 29.81
N GLY A 447 -43.88 -5.64 29.49
CA GLY A 447 -44.99 -6.44 28.98
C GLY A 447 -44.74 -6.96 27.56
N ARG A 448 -45.61 -7.87 27.08
CA ARG A 448 -45.51 -8.43 25.72
C ARG A 448 -45.49 -7.36 24.63
N LYS A 449 -46.35 -6.35 24.73
CA LYS A 449 -46.44 -5.23 23.78
C LYS A 449 -45.17 -4.37 23.81
N GLN A 450 -44.62 -4.10 24.98
CA GLN A 450 -43.39 -3.30 25.14
C GLN A 450 -42.16 -4.04 24.59
N THR A 451 -42.06 -5.35 24.86
CA THR A 451 -41.02 -6.21 24.27
C THR A 451 -41.12 -6.16 22.75
N LEU A 452 -42.29 -6.45 22.18
CA LEU A 452 -42.51 -6.44 20.73
C LEU A 452 -42.14 -5.08 20.11
N CYS A 453 -42.59 -3.97 20.71
CA CYS A 453 -42.28 -2.62 20.26
C CYS A 453 -40.76 -2.34 20.26
N SER A 454 -40.07 -2.75 21.33
CA SER A 454 -38.61 -2.60 21.43
C SER A 454 -37.88 -3.42 20.36
N LEU A 455 -38.32 -4.66 20.09
CA LEU A 455 -37.72 -5.50 19.05
C LEU A 455 -37.95 -4.91 17.66
N THR A 456 -39.16 -4.43 17.37
CA THR A 456 -39.46 -3.77 16.09
C THR A 456 -38.64 -2.51 15.89
N PHE A 457 -38.42 -1.74 16.96
CA PHE A 457 -37.58 -0.55 16.91
C PHE A 457 -36.11 -0.88 16.63
N ILE A 458 -35.56 -1.92 17.27
CA ILE A 458 -34.18 -2.39 17.01
C ILE A 458 -34.01 -2.80 15.54
N TRP A 459 -34.95 -3.57 14.99
CA TRP A 459 -34.93 -3.95 13.57
C TRP A 459 -35.00 -2.75 12.63
N LEU A 460 -35.89 -1.79 12.92
CA LEU A 460 -36.04 -0.58 12.12
C LEU A 460 -34.76 0.27 12.16
N LEU A 461 -34.15 0.43 13.33
CA LEU A 461 -32.88 1.14 13.48
C LEU A 461 -31.75 0.45 12.72
N GLY A 462 -31.63 -0.88 12.84
CA GLY A 462 -30.64 -1.66 12.10
C GLY A 462 -30.83 -1.57 10.58
N PHE A 463 -32.07 -1.59 10.10
CA PHE A 463 -32.39 -1.40 8.69
C PHE A 463 -31.99 -0.01 8.18
N ILE A 464 -32.30 1.04 8.96
CA ILE A 464 -31.88 2.41 8.64
C ILE A 464 -30.34 2.48 8.55
N ILE A 465 -29.61 1.91 9.52
CA ILE A 465 -28.15 1.86 9.50
C ILE A 465 -27.65 1.16 8.22
N ALA A 466 -28.19 -0.01 7.88
CA ALA A 466 -27.77 -0.74 6.68
C ALA A 466 -28.07 0.00 5.37
N VAL A 467 -29.14 0.81 5.31
CA VAL A 467 -29.60 1.46 4.06
C VAL A 467 -29.04 2.87 3.86
N ILE A 468 -28.68 3.61 4.91
CA ILE A 468 -28.14 4.98 4.81
C ILE A 468 -27.03 5.13 3.75
N PRO A 469 -26.05 4.22 3.62
CA PRO A 469 -24.98 4.37 2.62
C PRO A 469 -25.44 4.38 1.16
N PHE A 470 -26.67 3.93 0.86
CA PHE A 470 -27.24 3.98 -0.49
C PHE A 470 -27.81 5.36 -0.85
N TRP A 471 -28.05 6.23 0.13
CA TRP A 471 -28.78 7.50 -0.07
C TRP A 471 -28.03 8.48 -0.96
N ASP A 472 -26.72 8.63 -0.75
CA ASP A 472 -25.91 9.58 -1.50
C ASP A 472 -24.54 9.00 -1.91
N LYS A 473 -24.39 8.75 -3.21
CA LYS A 473 -23.12 8.31 -3.81
C LYS A 473 -22.03 9.38 -3.72
N GLN A 474 -22.38 10.67 -3.61
CA GLN A 474 -21.37 11.73 -3.45
C GLN A 474 -20.71 11.67 -2.07
N THR A 475 -21.47 11.41 -1.00
CA THR A 475 -20.95 11.31 0.36
C THR A 475 -20.33 9.94 0.67
N PHE A 476 -20.99 8.85 0.28
CA PHE A 476 -20.60 7.49 0.67
C PHE A 476 -19.79 6.74 -0.39
N GLY A 477 -19.93 7.10 -1.66
CA GLY A 477 -19.33 6.36 -2.78
C GLY A 477 -19.85 4.92 -2.87
N ASN A 478 -19.02 3.99 -3.36
CA ASN A 478 -19.33 2.56 -3.32
C ASN A 478 -18.99 1.97 -1.94
N PHE A 479 -19.79 2.29 -0.91
CA PHE A 479 -19.46 1.99 0.49
C PHE A 479 -19.26 0.49 0.78
N TYR A 480 -20.21 -0.34 0.35
CA TYR A 480 -20.14 -1.80 0.55
C TYR A 480 -19.19 -2.47 -0.45
N GLY A 481 -19.17 -2.02 -1.69
CA GLY A 481 -18.40 -2.65 -2.77
C GLY A 481 -16.95 -2.20 -2.90
N ARG A 482 -16.25 -1.92 -1.79
CA ARG A 482 -14.83 -1.54 -1.83
C ARG A 482 -13.86 -2.70 -1.84
N ASN A 483 -14.32 -3.88 -1.46
CA ASN A 483 -13.52 -5.09 -1.40
C ASN A 483 -14.33 -6.27 -1.94
N GLY A 484 -13.64 -7.36 -2.26
CA GLY A 484 -14.29 -8.57 -2.80
C GLY A 484 -15.34 -9.21 -1.89
N VAL A 485 -15.26 -9.00 -0.56
CA VAL A 485 -16.19 -9.56 0.44
C VAL A 485 -17.38 -8.63 0.76
N CYS A 486 -17.45 -7.47 0.13
CA CYS A 486 -18.54 -6.51 0.25
C CYS A 486 -18.81 -5.99 1.68
N PHE A 487 -17.81 -5.96 2.56
CA PHE A 487 -17.99 -5.57 3.97
C PHE A 487 -17.17 -4.32 4.34
N PRO A 488 -17.80 -3.26 4.91
CA PRO A 488 -17.18 -1.94 5.05
C PRO A 488 -16.33 -1.77 6.32
N LEU A 489 -15.46 -2.76 6.61
CA LEU A 489 -14.52 -2.71 7.74
C LEU A 489 -13.20 -2.01 7.38
N HIS A 490 -12.76 -2.12 6.12
CA HIS A 490 -11.52 -1.53 5.64
C HIS A 490 -11.68 -0.02 5.34
N SER A 491 -10.92 0.84 6.02
CA SER A 491 -10.79 2.26 5.66
C SER A 491 -9.47 2.45 4.92
N ASP A 492 -9.57 2.53 3.59
CA ASP A 492 -8.45 2.90 2.73
C ASP A 492 -8.19 4.42 2.84
N GLN A 493 -6.97 4.86 2.51
CA GLN A 493 -6.58 6.28 2.59
C GLN A 493 -7.43 7.16 1.65
N THR A 494 -7.93 6.59 0.55
CA THR A 494 -8.78 7.22 -0.47
C THR A 494 -10.27 7.26 -0.12
N GLU A 495 -10.65 6.81 1.08
CA GLU A 495 -12.04 6.86 1.52
C GLU A 495 -12.56 8.30 1.62
N LYS A 496 -13.73 8.55 1.02
CA LYS A 496 -14.44 9.81 1.19
C LYS A 496 -14.68 10.09 2.68
N PRO A 497 -14.50 11.33 3.14
CA PRO A 497 -14.56 11.66 4.57
C PRO A 497 -15.92 11.29 5.21
N GLY A 498 -17.02 11.38 4.46
CA GLY A 498 -18.35 10.97 4.93
C GLY A 498 -18.47 9.48 5.24
N ALA A 499 -18.03 8.61 4.30
CA ALA A 499 -18.00 7.16 4.50
C ALA A 499 -17.13 6.73 5.69
N ARG A 500 -15.95 7.36 5.85
CA ARG A 500 -15.05 7.08 6.99
C ARG A 500 -15.68 7.44 8.32
N CYS A 501 -16.28 8.64 8.39
CA CYS A 501 -16.97 9.11 9.59
C CYS A 501 -18.11 8.16 9.97
N TYR A 502 -18.91 7.75 8.98
CA TYR A 502 -20.03 6.83 9.19
C TYR A 502 -19.59 5.45 9.67
N SER A 503 -18.64 4.81 8.97
CA SER A 503 -18.09 3.51 9.38
C SER A 503 -17.48 3.56 10.79
N THR A 504 -16.82 4.66 11.14
CA THR A 504 -16.27 4.87 12.50
C THR A 504 -17.37 5.04 13.54
N ALA A 505 -18.40 5.85 13.25
CA ALA A 505 -19.51 6.08 14.16
C ALA A 505 -20.27 4.79 14.49
N ILE A 506 -20.44 3.89 13.52
CA ILE A 506 -21.11 2.60 13.73
C ILE A 506 -20.18 1.60 14.45
N PHE A 507 -19.06 1.23 13.82
CA PHE A 507 -18.21 0.14 14.32
C PHE A 507 -17.41 0.50 15.58
N LEU A 508 -17.08 1.77 15.81
CA LEU A 508 -16.38 2.21 17.00
C LEU A 508 -17.29 2.99 17.96
N GLY A 509 -18.19 3.85 17.47
CA GLY A 509 -19.07 4.62 18.36
C GLY A 509 -20.18 3.78 18.98
N LEU A 510 -21.15 3.36 18.17
CA LEU A 510 -22.34 2.65 18.61
C LEU A 510 -22.00 1.30 19.26
N ASN A 511 -21.13 0.51 18.62
CA ASN A 511 -20.77 -0.82 19.13
C ASN A 511 -19.92 -0.75 20.42
N LEU A 512 -19.04 0.23 20.58
CA LEU A 512 -18.32 0.41 21.86
C LEU A 512 -19.27 0.87 22.97
N LEU A 513 -20.22 1.76 22.67
CA LEU A 513 -21.23 2.19 23.64
C LEU A 513 -22.08 1.01 24.10
N ALA A 514 -22.55 0.17 23.17
CA ALA A 514 -23.26 -1.06 23.46
C ALA A 514 -22.44 -1.98 24.37
N PHE A 515 -21.16 -2.18 24.04
CA PHE A 515 -20.26 -3.02 24.83
C PHE A 515 -20.04 -2.48 26.25
N VAL A 516 -19.84 -1.17 26.41
CA VAL A 516 -19.68 -0.52 27.72
C VAL A 516 -20.94 -0.69 28.57
N MET A 517 -22.13 -0.50 27.98
CA MET A 517 -23.41 -0.74 28.68
C MET A 517 -23.53 -2.19 29.13
N ILE A 518 -23.20 -3.15 28.25
CA ILE A 518 -23.22 -4.57 28.56
C ILE A 518 -22.30 -4.87 29.76
N VAL A 519 -21.03 -4.47 29.70
CA VAL A 519 -20.04 -4.72 30.78
C VAL A 519 -20.47 -4.08 32.10
N PHE A 520 -20.99 -2.85 32.06
CA PHE A 520 -21.51 -2.16 33.24
C PHE A 520 -22.70 -2.90 33.87
N SER A 521 -23.68 -3.30 33.05
CA SER A 521 -24.85 -4.05 33.49
C SER A 521 -24.46 -5.39 34.12
N TYR A 522 -23.51 -6.13 33.54
CA TYR A 522 -23.04 -7.40 34.09
C TYR A 522 -22.26 -7.26 35.39
N SER A 523 -21.36 -6.27 35.46
CA SER A 523 -20.61 -5.99 36.69
C SER A 523 -21.56 -5.67 37.84
N SER A 524 -22.59 -4.87 37.56
CA SER A 524 -23.61 -4.52 38.55
C SER A 524 -24.52 -5.69 38.93
N MET A 525 -24.93 -6.52 37.97
CA MET A 525 -25.69 -7.75 38.25
C MET A 525 -24.89 -8.70 39.14
N PHE A 526 -23.62 -8.95 38.81
CA PHE A 526 -22.77 -9.85 39.58
C PHE A 526 -22.54 -9.34 41.00
N TYR A 527 -22.30 -8.04 41.16
CA TYR A 527 -22.20 -7.40 42.47
C TYR A 527 -23.49 -7.53 43.28
N SER A 528 -24.66 -7.28 42.67
CA SER A 528 -25.96 -7.43 43.33
C SER A 528 -26.21 -8.88 43.78
N VAL A 529 -25.91 -9.86 42.91
CA VAL A 529 -26.02 -11.29 43.22
C VAL A 529 -25.08 -11.68 44.37
N GLN A 530 -23.82 -11.22 44.38
CA GLN A 530 -22.90 -11.48 45.49
C GLN A 530 -23.35 -10.84 46.81
N LYS A 531 -23.96 -9.66 46.75
CA LYS A 531 -24.50 -8.98 47.94
C LYS A 531 -25.72 -9.73 48.50
N THR A 532 -26.64 -10.15 47.64
CA THR A 532 -27.86 -10.90 48.03
C THR A 532 -27.57 -12.35 48.41
N ALA A 533 -26.49 -12.95 47.90
CA ALA A 533 -26.00 -14.28 48.26
C ALA A 533 -25.80 -14.48 49.77
N LYS A 534 -25.29 -13.46 50.46
CA LYS A 534 -25.00 -13.52 51.90
C LYS A 534 -26.27 -13.64 52.75
N THR A 535 -27.44 -13.37 52.17
CA THR A 535 -28.72 -13.28 52.89
C THR A 535 -29.77 -14.28 52.38
N ALA A 536 -29.51 -15.00 51.29
CA ALA A 536 -30.48 -15.86 50.60
C ALA A 536 -30.33 -17.36 50.95
N ARG A 537 -31.43 -18.12 50.84
CA ARG A 537 -31.41 -19.60 50.94
C ARG A 537 -30.54 -20.21 49.83
N GLN A 538 -29.74 -21.22 50.20
CA GLN A 538 -28.71 -21.85 49.36
C GLN A 538 -29.21 -22.34 47.98
N THR A 539 -30.43 -22.87 47.90
CA THR A 539 -31.03 -23.36 46.65
C THR A 539 -31.46 -22.26 45.67
N VAL A 540 -31.86 -21.09 46.16
CA VAL A 540 -32.17 -19.93 45.31
C VAL A 540 -30.87 -19.27 44.82
N TYR A 541 -29.86 -19.24 45.70
CA TYR A 541 -28.53 -18.74 45.37
C TYR A 541 -27.87 -19.53 44.24
N ASP A 542 -27.87 -20.87 44.28
CA ASP A 542 -27.26 -21.72 43.24
C ASP A 542 -27.92 -21.53 41.86
N ARG A 543 -29.25 -21.31 41.81
CA ARG A 543 -29.99 -21.06 40.56
C ARG A 543 -29.59 -19.72 39.93
N GLU A 544 -29.54 -18.65 40.72
CA GLU A 544 -29.17 -17.31 40.24
C GLU A 544 -27.69 -17.24 39.82
N VAL A 545 -26.78 -17.91 40.54
CA VAL A 545 -25.35 -18.00 40.17
C VAL A 545 -25.15 -18.76 38.87
N THR A 546 -25.88 -19.86 38.66
CA THR A 546 -25.80 -20.64 37.41
C THR A 546 -26.27 -19.82 36.21
N ILE A 547 -27.33 -19.02 36.39
CA ILE A 547 -27.83 -18.09 35.37
C ILE A 547 -26.80 -16.99 35.09
N ALA A 548 -26.23 -16.35 36.12
CA ALA A 548 -25.22 -15.30 35.97
C ALA A 548 -23.94 -15.79 35.27
N LYS A 549 -23.42 -16.98 35.64
CA LYS A 549 -22.24 -17.58 34.99
C LYS A 549 -22.47 -17.85 33.50
N ARG A 550 -23.68 -18.26 33.13
CA ARG A 550 -24.05 -18.50 31.72
C ARG A 550 -24.00 -17.21 30.91
N PHE A 551 -24.59 -16.14 31.42
CA PHE A 551 -24.55 -14.85 30.75
C PHE A 551 -23.15 -14.24 30.69
N PHE A 552 -22.31 -14.48 31.72
CA PHE A 552 -20.90 -14.11 31.66
C PHE A 552 -20.18 -14.72 30.45
N PHE A 553 -20.36 -16.03 30.21
CA PHE A 553 -19.73 -16.66 29.04
C PHE A 553 -20.25 -16.12 27.71
N ILE A 554 -21.55 -15.81 27.61
CA ILE A 554 -22.15 -15.18 26.42
C ILE A 554 -21.48 -13.83 26.11
N VAL A 555 -21.35 -12.98 27.11
CA VAL A 555 -20.76 -11.64 26.94
C VAL A 555 -19.27 -11.72 26.70
N PHE A 556 -18.59 -12.66 27.36
CA PHE A 556 -17.18 -12.89 27.15
C PHE A 556 -16.88 -13.33 25.71
N THR A 557 -17.67 -14.26 25.16
CA THR A 557 -17.48 -14.70 23.76
C THR A 557 -17.76 -13.58 22.76
N ASP A 558 -18.78 -12.75 23.02
CA ASP A 558 -19.10 -11.59 22.18
C ASP A 558 -17.97 -10.53 22.26
N ALA A 559 -17.48 -10.23 23.47
CA ALA A 559 -16.34 -9.33 23.70
C ALA A 559 -15.11 -9.73 22.90
N LEU A 560 -14.75 -11.03 22.93
CA LEU A 560 -13.59 -11.55 22.22
C LEU A 560 -13.72 -11.38 20.70
N CYS A 561 -14.93 -11.42 20.16
CA CYS A 561 -15.17 -11.22 18.73
C CYS A 561 -15.07 -9.73 18.32
N TRP A 562 -15.44 -8.81 19.22
CA TRP A 562 -15.43 -7.36 18.95
C TRP A 562 -14.10 -6.66 19.22
N ILE A 563 -13.26 -7.16 20.15
CA ILE A 563 -11.94 -6.57 20.43
C ILE A 563 -11.09 -6.40 19.16
N PRO A 564 -10.92 -7.41 18.28
CA PRO A 564 -10.16 -7.26 17.03
C PRO A 564 -10.73 -6.17 16.12
N ILE A 565 -12.05 -6.02 16.07
CA ILE A 565 -12.73 -5.01 15.23
C ILE A 565 -12.42 -3.60 15.72
N PHE A 566 -12.52 -3.37 17.03
CA PHE A 566 -12.17 -2.08 17.64
C PHE A 566 -10.69 -1.74 17.43
N LEU A 567 -9.80 -2.72 17.64
CA LEU A 567 -8.36 -2.54 17.41
C LEU A 567 -8.07 -2.17 15.95
N LEU A 568 -8.63 -2.91 14.99
CA LEU A 568 -8.44 -2.62 13.56
C LEU A 568 -8.95 -1.21 13.19
N LYS A 569 -10.09 -0.78 13.73
CA LYS A 569 -10.61 0.57 13.48
C LYS A 569 -9.75 1.65 14.10
N ILE A 570 -9.24 1.47 15.32
CA ILE A 570 -8.32 2.42 15.96
C ILE A 570 -7.02 2.52 15.15
N LEU A 571 -6.42 1.39 14.76
CA LEU A 571 -5.21 1.37 13.93
C LEU A 571 -5.42 2.04 12.57
N SER A 572 -6.59 1.86 11.97
CA SER A 572 -6.96 2.52 10.73
C SER A 572 -7.09 4.04 10.89
N LEU A 573 -7.65 4.53 12.01
CA LEU A 573 -7.69 5.97 12.33
C LEU A 573 -6.30 6.57 12.56
N LEU A 574 -5.37 5.79 13.12
CA LEU A 574 -3.96 6.15 13.28
C LEU A 574 -3.15 6.07 11.97
N ARG A 575 -3.80 5.75 10.84
CA ARG A 575 -3.20 5.62 9.51
C ARG A 575 -2.07 4.58 9.43
N VAL A 576 -2.13 3.55 10.26
CA VAL A 576 -1.21 2.41 10.18
C VAL A 576 -1.60 1.54 8.98
N GLN A 577 -0.63 1.10 8.19
CA GLN A 577 -0.88 0.16 7.09
C GLN A 577 -1.25 -1.22 7.66
N ILE A 578 -2.44 -1.71 7.34
CA ILE A 578 -2.96 -3.00 7.79
C ILE A 578 -3.02 -3.94 6.59
N ALA A 579 -2.47 -5.14 6.73
CA ALA A 579 -2.55 -6.16 5.70
C ALA A 579 -4.02 -6.58 5.47
N GLY A 580 -4.46 -6.60 4.19
CA GLY A 580 -5.82 -7.01 3.82
C GLY A 580 -6.19 -8.42 4.30
N THR A 581 -5.19 -9.30 4.47
CA THR A 581 -5.37 -10.66 5.00
C THR A 581 -5.95 -10.66 6.41
N ILE A 582 -5.50 -9.75 7.28
CA ILE A 582 -6.00 -9.65 8.67
C ILE A 582 -7.49 -9.30 8.66
N ILE A 583 -7.87 -8.34 7.80
CA ILE A 583 -9.26 -7.90 7.67
C ILE A 583 -10.14 -9.03 7.17
N LEU A 584 -9.65 -9.80 6.19
CA LEU A 584 -10.35 -10.97 5.68
C LEU A 584 -10.61 -11.99 6.80
N TRP A 585 -9.61 -12.30 7.63
CA TRP A 585 -9.81 -13.17 8.80
C TRP A 585 -10.83 -12.59 9.78
N VAL A 586 -10.81 -11.29 10.05
CA VAL A 586 -11.81 -10.71 10.96
C VAL A 586 -13.23 -10.82 10.42
N VAL A 587 -13.44 -10.50 9.14
CA VAL A 587 -14.79 -10.49 8.52
C VAL A 587 -15.33 -11.89 8.28
N ILE A 588 -14.50 -12.81 7.77
CA ILE A 588 -14.94 -14.16 7.40
C ILE A 588 -14.85 -15.16 8.56
N PHE A 589 -13.93 -14.96 9.50
CA PHE A 589 -13.70 -15.89 10.61
C PHE A 589 -14.22 -15.37 11.94
N ILE A 590 -13.73 -14.22 12.42
CA ILE A 590 -14.03 -13.77 13.79
C ILE A 590 -15.49 -13.31 13.95
N LEU A 591 -15.96 -12.46 13.06
CA LEU A 591 -17.29 -11.87 13.14
C LEU A 591 -18.42 -12.94 13.11
N PRO A 592 -18.39 -13.96 12.24
CA PRO A 592 -19.47 -14.95 12.17
C PRO A 592 -19.44 -16.01 13.28
N ILE A 593 -18.29 -16.21 13.95
CA ILE A 593 -18.17 -17.17 15.07
C ILE A 593 -19.17 -16.84 16.18
N ASN A 594 -19.40 -15.55 16.45
CA ASN A 594 -20.37 -15.13 17.46
C ASN A 594 -21.78 -15.69 17.16
N SER A 595 -22.24 -15.50 15.92
CA SER A 595 -23.53 -16.02 15.43
C SER A 595 -23.61 -17.55 15.40
N ALA A 596 -22.47 -18.25 15.31
CA ALA A 596 -22.39 -19.70 15.38
C ALA A 596 -22.47 -20.24 16.82
N LEU A 597 -21.86 -19.53 17.79
CA LEU A 597 -21.81 -19.93 19.20
C LEU A 597 -23.08 -19.56 19.96
N ASN A 598 -23.76 -18.47 19.57
CA ASN A 598 -25.00 -17.99 20.19
C ASN A 598 -26.04 -19.10 20.44
N PRO A 599 -26.43 -19.93 19.45
CA PRO A 599 -27.34 -21.07 19.66
C PRO A 599 -26.98 -22.00 20.82
N ILE A 600 -25.69 -22.33 20.93
CA ILE A 600 -25.16 -23.24 21.96
C ILE A 600 -25.32 -22.60 23.34
N LEU A 601 -24.93 -21.33 23.44
CA LEU A 601 -24.93 -20.57 24.68
C LEU A 601 -26.35 -20.23 25.18
N TYR A 602 -27.30 -19.94 24.28
CA TYR A 602 -28.68 -19.56 24.65
C TYR A 602 -29.65 -20.72 24.86
N THR A 603 -29.38 -21.89 24.29
CA THR A 603 -30.38 -22.98 24.32
C THR A 603 -29.81 -24.31 24.79
N ILE A 604 -28.68 -24.76 24.26
CA ILE A 604 -28.16 -26.11 24.56
C ILE A 604 -27.68 -26.24 26.02
N THR A 605 -27.13 -25.18 26.59
CA THR A 605 -26.67 -25.15 27.99
C THR A 605 -27.79 -25.00 29.04
N THR A 606 -29.07 -24.96 28.62
CA THR A 606 -30.20 -24.79 29.55
C THR A 606 -30.59 -26.11 30.22
N SER A 607 -30.79 -26.10 31.55
CA SER A 607 -31.24 -27.28 32.31
C SER A 607 -32.55 -27.88 31.80
N ALA A 608 -33.51 -27.04 31.39
CA ALA A 608 -34.78 -27.48 30.79
C ALA A 608 -34.59 -28.26 29.47
N PHE A 609 -33.60 -27.86 28.66
CA PHE A 609 -33.25 -28.59 27.43
C PHE A 609 -32.56 -29.91 27.76
N GLN A 610 -31.58 -29.91 28.67
CA GLN A 610 -30.89 -31.13 29.09
C GLN A 610 -31.84 -32.17 29.71
N GLN A 611 -32.84 -31.72 30.48
CA GLN A 611 -33.85 -32.61 31.07
C GLN A 611 -34.76 -33.23 30.00
N ARG A 612 -35.23 -32.47 29.01
CA ARG A 612 -36.03 -33.03 27.92
C ARG A 612 -35.23 -33.88 26.94
N LEU A 613 -33.98 -33.53 26.65
CA LEU A 613 -33.09 -34.38 25.86
C LEU A 613 -32.93 -35.75 26.55
N LYS A 614 -32.73 -35.76 27.87
CA LYS A 614 -32.71 -36.99 28.68
C LYS A 614 -34.04 -37.75 28.62
N GLN A 615 -35.18 -37.06 28.62
CA GLN A 615 -36.51 -37.69 28.48
C GLN A 615 -36.73 -38.30 27.07
N CYS A 616 -36.37 -37.59 26.00
CA CYS A 616 -36.45 -38.11 24.63
C CYS A 616 -35.49 -39.27 24.39
N LEU A 617 -34.27 -39.21 24.92
CA LEU A 617 -33.31 -40.32 24.86
C LEU A 617 -33.83 -41.53 25.65
N LYS A 618 -34.43 -41.33 26.83
CA LYS A 618 -35.09 -42.41 27.59
C LYS A 618 -36.26 -43.04 26.83
N TYR A 619 -37.10 -42.24 26.16
CA TYR A 619 -38.24 -42.74 25.40
C TYR A 619 -37.80 -43.56 24.18
N ARG A 620 -36.70 -43.17 23.50
CA ARG A 620 -36.10 -43.96 22.42
C ARG A 620 -35.43 -45.26 22.90
N CYS A 621 -34.78 -45.26 24.07
CA CYS A 621 -34.23 -46.49 24.66
C CYS A 621 -35.31 -47.47 25.14
N GLN A 622 -36.52 -47.00 25.47
CA GLN A 622 -37.65 -47.87 25.83
C GLN A 622 -38.40 -48.46 24.62
N GLN A 623 -38.15 -47.97 23.40
CA GLN A 623 -38.70 -48.54 22.16
C GLN A 623 -37.73 -49.48 21.43
N THR A 624 -36.50 -49.64 21.93
CA THR A 624 -35.45 -50.47 21.32
C THR A 624 -35.02 -51.66 22.19
N ASN A 625 -35.65 -51.84 23.35
CA ASN A 625 -35.74 -53.08 24.11
C ASN A 625 -37.15 -53.63 23.98
#